data_AF-A0A7X6SJ91-F1
#
_entry.id   AF-A0A7X6SJ91-F1
#
_cell.length_a   1.000
_cell.length_b   1.000
_cell.length_c   1.000
_cell.angle_alpha   90.00
_cell.angle_beta   90.00
_cell.angle_gamma   90.00
#
_symmetry.space_group_name_H-M   'P 1'
#
loop_
_entity.id
_entity.type
_entity.pdbx_description
1 polymer ?
#
loop_
_entity_poly.entity_id
_entity_poly.type
_entity_poly.pdbx_seq_one_letter_code
_entity_poly.pdbx_strand_id
1 'polypeptide(L)'
;MQAVRAAATLAVLSLSLSACGGGSSADDTDSTDDIVDVFREAANDAGGTGGDGPDDKPAAGNETADAGSGIRAPEFLLTGSFSPPAGWTLDPANCVAYGESGPPFFDYYVPGDWIRRSAGGSGAGVTMNGDHTYELPDGTRLTIDIETDAYDGTDPIGADNRPWTSWDYDITMYEESGERTVSVVYDERSPVEIDGETFDLYALDQAQSDQLSASEYKTRIVFADVPTGGPAGRDRRPESATVTFSWNAANGAVDEATVRDILSSFRVATCAQEGLVELYEILTGSDFS
;
A
#
# COMPACT_ATOMS: atom_id res chain seq x y z
N MET A 1 37.58 -18.00 45.31
CA MET A 1 36.97 -19.14 44.61
C MET A 1 35.49 -18.82 44.38
N GLN A 2 35.12 -18.76 43.09
CA GLN A 2 33.82 -19.06 42.45
C GLN A 2 32.55 -18.38 43.03
N ALA A 3 31.90 -17.39 42.38
CA ALA A 3 31.28 -17.32 41.04
C ALA A 3 29.97 -18.14 40.92
N VAL A 4 28.83 -17.43 40.91
CA VAL A 4 27.69 -17.72 40.02
C VAL A 4 27.04 -16.37 39.67
N ARG A 5 27.32 -15.85 38.47
CA ARG A 5 26.56 -14.76 37.83
C ARG A 5 25.56 -15.44 36.88
N ALA A 6 24.27 -15.29 37.14
CA ALA A 6 23.24 -15.61 36.15
C ALA A 6 23.17 -14.44 35.16
N ALA A 7 23.60 -14.68 33.93
CA ALA A 7 23.41 -13.77 32.82
C ALA A 7 21.97 -13.95 32.32
N ALA A 8 21.12 -12.94 32.54
CA ALA A 8 19.88 -12.80 31.80
C ALA A 8 20.20 -11.97 30.56
N THR A 9 20.30 -12.66 29.43
CA THR A 9 20.44 -12.06 28.11
C THR A 9 19.12 -11.36 27.77
N LEU A 10 19.04 -10.04 27.90
CA LEU A 10 17.95 -9.27 27.33
C LEU A 10 18.22 -9.12 25.83
N ALA A 11 17.37 -9.76 25.02
CA ALA A 11 17.27 -9.49 23.60
C ALA A 11 16.62 -8.12 23.43
N VAL A 12 17.42 -7.14 23.00
CA VAL A 12 16.93 -5.86 22.50
C VAL A 12 16.40 -6.13 21.09
N LEU A 13 15.09 -6.12 20.92
CA LEU A 13 14.46 -6.02 19.59
C LEU A 13 14.59 -4.56 19.13
N SER A 14 15.77 -4.25 18.60
CA SER A 14 16.00 -3.03 17.82
C SER A 14 15.33 -3.19 16.47
N LEU A 15 14.11 -2.68 16.33
CA LEU A 15 13.48 -2.46 15.03
C LEU A 15 13.96 -1.12 14.50
N SER A 16 15.04 -1.17 13.74
CA SER A 16 15.37 -0.14 12.77
C SER A 16 16.27 -0.73 11.68
N LEU A 17 15.98 -0.28 10.46
CA LEU A 17 16.77 -0.34 9.22
C LEU A 17 16.43 -1.46 8.22
N SER A 18 15.74 -1.00 7.18
CA SER A 18 15.97 -1.39 5.80
C SER A 18 17.46 -1.33 5.39
N ALA A 19 17.81 -2.24 4.48
CA ALA A 19 19.01 -2.36 3.63
C ALA A 19 20.30 -3.05 4.17
N CYS A 20 20.50 -4.32 3.80
CA CYS A 20 21.71 -4.81 3.10
C CYS A 20 21.47 -6.22 2.51
N GLY A 21 21.81 -6.43 1.24
CA GLY A 21 21.59 -7.68 0.51
C GLY A 21 22.70 -8.73 0.57
N GLY A 22 22.40 -9.89 -0.02
CA GLY A 22 23.34 -10.74 -0.78
C GLY A 22 23.81 -12.04 -0.11
N GLY A 23 23.50 -13.20 -0.70
CA GLY A 23 24.25 -14.44 -0.43
C GLY A 23 23.63 -15.79 -0.81
N SER A 24 23.33 -16.02 -2.09
CA SER A 24 23.38 -17.29 -2.86
C SER A 24 23.50 -18.66 -2.16
N SER A 25 22.62 -19.62 -2.55
CA SER A 25 22.98 -20.89 -3.21
C SER A 25 21.75 -21.69 -3.70
N ALA A 26 21.83 -22.08 -4.98
CA ALA A 26 21.13 -23.11 -5.77
C ALA A 26 20.05 -24.00 -5.11
N ASP A 27 18.89 -24.12 -5.76
CA ASP A 27 18.59 -25.24 -6.67
C ASP A 27 17.27 -24.96 -7.44
N ASP A 28 17.25 -25.41 -8.70
CA ASP A 28 16.11 -25.36 -9.63
C ASP A 28 14.87 -26.11 -9.10
N THR A 29 13.69 -25.48 -9.17
CA THR A 29 12.43 -26.10 -9.65
C THR A 29 11.27 -25.09 -9.68
N ASP A 30 10.68 -24.93 -10.87
CA ASP A 30 9.25 -24.70 -11.17
C ASP A 30 8.42 -23.82 -10.20
N SER A 31 8.38 -22.50 -10.43
CA SER A 31 7.70 -21.53 -9.54
C SER A 31 6.33 -21.05 -10.04
N THR A 32 5.74 -21.70 -11.05
CA THR A 32 4.37 -21.39 -11.51
C THR A 32 3.28 -22.15 -10.74
N ASP A 33 3.62 -23.25 -10.06
CA ASP A 33 2.66 -24.04 -9.29
C ASP A 33 2.43 -23.51 -7.86
N ASP A 34 3.44 -22.86 -7.24
CA ASP A 34 3.34 -22.33 -5.87
C ASP A 34 2.40 -21.11 -5.74
N ILE A 35 2.19 -20.35 -6.82
CA ILE A 35 1.27 -19.20 -6.81
C ILE A 35 -0.18 -19.67 -6.74
N VAL A 36 -0.52 -20.77 -7.41
CA VAL A 36 -1.90 -21.27 -7.43
C VAL A 36 -2.29 -21.86 -6.06
N ASP A 37 -1.36 -22.51 -5.35
CA ASP A 37 -1.67 -23.17 -4.08
C ASP A 37 -1.86 -22.20 -2.89
N VAL A 38 -1.10 -21.08 -2.83
CA VAL A 38 -1.29 -20.05 -1.79
C VAL A 38 -2.68 -19.39 -1.86
N PHE A 39 -3.21 -19.17 -3.08
CA PHE A 39 -4.56 -18.61 -3.25
C PHE A 39 -5.67 -19.68 -3.13
N ARG A 40 -5.37 -20.96 -3.36
CA ARG A 40 -6.34 -22.06 -3.19
C ARG A 40 -6.60 -22.40 -1.73
N GLU A 41 -5.60 -22.24 -0.86
CA GLU A 41 -5.73 -22.54 0.57
C GLU A 41 -6.64 -21.52 1.27
N ALA A 42 -6.63 -20.25 0.83
CA ALA A 42 -7.57 -19.22 1.31
C ALA A 42 -9.03 -19.45 0.89
N ALA A 43 -9.27 -20.16 -0.23
CA ALA A 43 -10.62 -20.46 -0.71
C ALA A 43 -11.24 -21.72 -0.06
N ASN A 44 -10.43 -22.61 0.52
CA ASN A 44 -10.90 -23.89 1.07
C ASN A 44 -11.24 -23.85 2.57
N ASP A 45 -10.89 -22.80 3.31
CA ASP A 45 -11.15 -22.72 4.76
C ASP A 45 -12.54 -22.16 5.13
N ALA A 46 -13.40 -21.92 4.13
CA ALA A 46 -14.78 -21.44 4.31
C ALA A 46 -15.85 -22.55 4.34
N GLY A 47 -15.48 -23.83 4.42
CA GLY A 47 -16.45 -24.94 4.33
C GLY A 47 -16.10 -26.17 5.15
N GLY A 48 -16.49 -26.19 6.43
CA GLY A 48 -16.31 -27.39 7.24
C GLY A 48 -17.02 -27.44 8.59
N THR A 49 -18.35 -27.58 8.62
CA THR A 49 -19.03 -28.36 9.67
C THR A 49 -20.17 -29.17 9.07
N GLY A 50 -20.11 -30.49 9.19
CA GLY A 50 -21.08 -31.43 8.64
C GLY A 50 -21.91 -32.17 9.71
N GLY A 51 -23.08 -32.64 9.27
CA GLY A 51 -23.91 -33.72 9.83
C GLY A 51 -25.10 -33.25 10.70
N ASP A 52 -26.35 -33.70 10.58
CA ASP A 52 -27.03 -34.72 9.75
C ASP A 52 -28.57 -34.55 9.91
N GLY A 53 -29.37 -34.88 8.88
CA GLY A 53 -30.74 -35.44 9.06
C GLY A 53 -31.88 -34.81 8.23
N PRO A 54 -32.84 -35.60 7.71
CA PRO A 54 -33.46 -35.38 6.39
C PRO A 54 -34.90 -34.85 6.46
N ASP A 55 -35.35 -34.14 5.42
CA ASP A 55 -36.77 -34.14 5.02
C ASP A 55 -36.96 -33.72 3.55
N ASP A 56 -37.62 -34.60 2.80
CA ASP A 56 -38.05 -34.46 1.41
C ASP A 56 -39.09 -33.34 1.23
N LYS A 57 -38.91 -32.48 0.21
CA LYS A 57 -40.01 -31.90 -0.60
C LYS A 57 -39.49 -31.21 -1.88
N PRO A 58 -40.34 -31.07 -2.91
CA PRO A 58 -40.06 -31.53 -4.26
C PRO A 58 -39.42 -30.46 -5.15
N ALA A 59 -38.76 -30.95 -6.19
CA ALA A 59 -38.26 -30.20 -7.32
C ALA A 59 -39.33 -29.22 -7.87
N ALA A 60 -39.01 -27.94 -7.82
CA ALA A 60 -39.71 -26.88 -8.52
C ALA A 60 -38.67 -25.94 -9.13
N GLY A 61 -38.83 -25.68 -10.42
CA GLY A 61 -38.22 -24.53 -11.08
C GLY A 61 -36.77 -24.73 -11.49
N ASN A 62 -36.58 -25.28 -12.67
CA ASN A 62 -35.48 -24.88 -13.54
C ASN A 62 -35.69 -23.39 -13.89
N GLU A 63 -35.44 -22.50 -12.93
CA GLU A 63 -35.18 -21.10 -13.23
C GLU A 63 -33.75 -21.06 -13.73
N THR A 64 -33.64 -21.03 -15.06
CA THR A 64 -32.49 -20.43 -15.73
C THR A 64 -32.17 -19.12 -15.02
N ALA A 65 -31.17 -19.17 -14.14
CA ALA A 65 -30.54 -17.98 -13.61
C ALA A 65 -30.11 -17.17 -14.82
N ASP A 66 -30.70 -15.99 -14.92
CA ASP A 66 -30.50 -15.05 -15.99
C ASP A 66 -29.00 -14.82 -16.16
N ALA A 67 -28.47 -15.29 -17.29
CA ALA A 67 -27.12 -15.04 -17.74
C ALA A 67 -27.04 -13.55 -18.13
N GLY A 68 -26.86 -12.68 -17.14
CA GLY A 68 -26.94 -11.23 -17.35
C GLY A 68 -26.37 -10.32 -16.26
N SER A 69 -25.89 -10.83 -15.11
CA SER A 69 -25.11 -10.02 -14.17
C SER A 69 -23.62 -10.31 -14.33
N GLY A 70 -23.06 -9.94 -15.49
CA GLY A 70 -21.62 -10.05 -15.71
C GLY A 70 -20.87 -9.28 -14.62
N ILE A 71 -19.82 -9.90 -14.07
CA ILE A 71 -18.89 -9.20 -13.19
C ILE A 71 -18.36 -7.99 -13.97
N ARG A 72 -18.43 -6.81 -13.37
CA ARG A 72 -18.02 -5.56 -14.03
C ARG A 72 -16.51 -5.44 -13.98
N ALA A 73 -15.93 -4.94 -15.07
CA ALA A 73 -14.51 -4.60 -15.11
C ALA A 73 -14.15 -3.54 -14.04
N PRO A 74 -12.87 -3.45 -13.63
CA PRO A 74 -12.37 -2.35 -12.83
C PRO A 74 -12.74 -0.98 -13.44
N GLU A 75 -13.03 0.00 -12.59
CA GLU A 75 -13.22 1.40 -12.99
C GLU A 75 -12.13 2.21 -12.35
N PHE A 76 -11.35 2.90 -13.17
CA PHE A 76 -10.18 3.63 -12.73
C PHE A 76 -10.51 5.11 -12.50
N LEU A 77 -10.03 5.62 -11.38
CA LEU A 77 -9.98 7.05 -11.09
C LEU A 77 -8.60 7.59 -11.50
N LEU A 78 -8.46 8.91 -11.54
CA LEU A 78 -7.17 9.58 -11.75
C LEU A 78 -6.50 9.23 -13.08
N THR A 79 -7.29 9.08 -14.15
CA THR A 79 -6.83 8.71 -15.51
C THR A 79 -6.74 9.90 -16.46
N GLY A 80 -7.07 11.11 -15.99
CA GLY A 80 -7.01 12.34 -16.76
C GLY A 80 -5.59 12.76 -17.12
N SER A 81 -5.48 13.74 -18.02
CA SER A 81 -4.19 14.32 -18.38
C SER A 81 -3.74 15.37 -17.35
N PHE A 82 -2.45 15.37 -17.01
CA PHE A 82 -1.82 16.44 -16.21
C PHE A 82 -0.85 17.27 -17.06
N SER A 83 -0.89 18.60 -16.88
CA SER A 83 0.09 19.52 -17.49
C SER A 83 1.05 20.01 -16.41
N PRO A 84 2.29 19.50 -16.37
CA PRO A 84 3.21 19.82 -15.28
C PRO A 84 3.68 21.27 -15.35
N PRO A 85 4.02 21.89 -14.20
CA PRO A 85 4.68 23.19 -14.18
C PRO A 85 6.02 23.14 -14.93
N ALA A 86 6.46 24.30 -15.43
CA ALA A 86 7.75 24.38 -16.12
C ALA A 86 8.90 23.96 -15.19
N GLY A 87 9.81 23.13 -15.71
CA GLY A 87 10.96 22.64 -14.95
C GLY A 87 10.67 21.40 -14.09
N TRP A 88 9.46 20.84 -14.15
CA TRP A 88 9.14 19.56 -13.51
C TRP A 88 9.41 18.39 -14.45
N THR A 89 9.78 17.25 -13.89
CA THR A 89 10.13 16.02 -14.62
C THR A 89 9.18 14.91 -14.22
N LEU A 90 8.75 14.11 -15.21
CA LEU A 90 7.97 12.91 -14.99
C LEU A 90 8.82 11.86 -14.27
N ASP A 91 8.29 11.33 -13.18
CA ASP A 91 8.74 10.11 -12.55
C ASP A 91 7.71 9.01 -12.86
N PRO A 92 8.04 8.07 -13.77
CA PRO A 92 7.07 7.16 -14.34
C PRO A 92 6.75 6.00 -13.41
N ALA A 93 5.55 5.45 -13.55
CA ALA A 93 5.20 4.20 -12.89
C ALA A 93 6.09 3.03 -13.35
N ASN A 94 6.35 2.08 -12.45
CA ASN A 94 6.98 0.81 -12.78
C ASN A 94 5.99 -0.36 -12.62
N CYS A 95 5.40 -0.76 -13.73
CA CYS A 95 4.47 -1.89 -13.80
C CYS A 95 5.12 -3.21 -14.27
N VAL A 96 6.42 -3.22 -14.57
CA VAL A 96 7.09 -4.32 -15.28
C VAL A 96 8.44 -4.64 -14.64
N ALA A 97 8.41 -5.66 -13.77
CA ALA A 97 9.55 -6.41 -13.22
C ALA A 97 10.31 -5.83 -12.02
N TYR A 98 10.79 -6.77 -11.20
CA TYR A 98 11.77 -6.57 -10.13
C TYR A 98 13.03 -5.90 -10.69
N GLY A 99 13.31 -4.67 -10.26
CA GLY A 99 14.60 -3.99 -10.50
C GLY A 99 14.55 -2.74 -11.38
N GLU A 100 13.42 -2.39 -11.98
CA GLU A 100 13.23 -1.05 -12.56
C GLU A 100 12.71 -0.06 -11.50
N SER A 101 13.04 1.22 -11.66
CA SER A 101 12.75 2.28 -10.69
C SER A 101 11.47 3.03 -11.07
N GLY A 102 10.43 2.97 -10.23
CA GLY A 102 9.17 3.69 -10.39
C GLY A 102 8.23 3.45 -9.20
N PRO A 103 7.34 4.39 -8.81
CA PRO A 103 6.16 4.03 -8.05
C PRO A 103 5.37 2.94 -8.81
N PRO A 104 4.77 1.96 -8.15
CA PRO A 104 4.28 0.79 -8.86
C PRO A 104 3.02 1.03 -9.71
N PHE A 105 2.27 2.13 -9.47
CA PHE A 105 0.98 2.38 -10.13
C PHE A 105 0.75 3.79 -10.67
N PHE A 106 1.49 4.78 -10.17
CA PHE A 106 1.22 6.19 -10.47
C PHE A 106 2.31 6.83 -11.29
N ASP A 107 1.95 7.49 -12.38
CA ASP A 107 2.79 8.53 -12.95
C ASP A 107 2.64 9.80 -12.10
N TYR A 108 3.75 10.41 -11.69
CA TYR A 108 3.72 11.72 -11.04
C TYR A 108 4.91 12.58 -11.43
N TYR A 109 4.85 13.87 -11.14
CA TYR A 109 5.91 14.81 -11.47
C TYR A 109 6.59 15.34 -10.21
N VAL A 110 7.88 15.60 -10.32
CA VAL A 110 8.70 16.24 -9.28
C VAL A 110 9.46 17.44 -9.85
N PRO A 111 9.88 18.42 -9.03
CA PRO A 111 10.79 19.46 -9.49
C PRO A 111 12.05 18.87 -10.12
N GLY A 112 12.43 19.36 -11.31
CA GLY A 112 13.47 18.75 -12.15
C GLY A 112 14.90 19.02 -11.68
N ASP A 113 15.10 19.83 -10.65
CA ASP A 113 16.38 20.01 -9.98
C ASP A 113 16.61 19.03 -8.82
N TRP A 114 15.61 18.18 -8.51
CA TRP A 114 15.74 17.10 -7.54
C TRP A 114 16.54 15.94 -8.13
N ILE A 115 17.43 15.38 -7.33
CA ILE A 115 18.25 14.24 -7.74
C ILE A 115 17.64 12.97 -7.15
N ARG A 116 17.11 12.08 -7.99
CA ARG A 116 16.68 10.74 -7.56
C ARG A 116 17.91 9.94 -7.09
N ARG A 117 17.90 9.52 -5.82
CA ARG A 117 19.00 8.82 -5.14
C ARG A 117 18.80 7.31 -5.12
N SER A 118 17.58 6.88 -4.88
CA SER A 118 17.22 5.45 -4.83
C SER A 118 15.78 5.26 -5.24
N ALA A 119 15.49 4.03 -5.67
CA ALA A 119 14.17 3.50 -5.85
C ALA A 119 14.17 2.08 -5.30
N GLY A 120 13.17 1.76 -4.49
CA GLY A 120 12.92 0.45 -3.93
C GLY A 120 11.53 -0.04 -4.32
N GLY A 121 11.37 -1.36 -4.32
CA GLY A 121 10.11 -2.02 -4.60
C GLY A 121 10.05 -3.37 -3.89
N SER A 122 8.89 -3.74 -3.39
CA SER A 122 8.64 -5.05 -2.79
C SER A 122 7.22 -5.54 -3.11
N GLY A 123 7.02 -6.85 -3.05
CA GLY A 123 5.79 -7.49 -3.56
C GLY A 123 5.93 -7.92 -5.02
N ALA A 124 4.83 -8.41 -5.62
CA ALA A 124 4.78 -8.84 -7.02
C ALA A 124 3.55 -8.26 -7.72
N GLY A 125 3.72 -7.77 -8.94
CA GLY A 125 2.62 -7.29 -9.79
C GLY A 125 2.01 -5.94 -9.36
N VAL A 126 0.74 -5.73 -9.68
CA VAL A 126 0.01 -4.45 -9.48
C VAL A 126 -0.45 -4.20 -8.03
N THR A 127 0.09 -4.94 -7.06
CA THR A 127 -0.07 -4.71 -5.61
C THR A 127 1.29 -4.56 -4.93
N MET A 128 2.29 -4.03 -5.65
CA MET A 128 3.64 -3.79 -5.13
C MET A 128 3.68 -2.54 -4.26
N ASN A 129 4.50 -2.54 -3.21
CA ASN A 129 4.87 -1.30 -2.53
C ASN A 129 6.14 -0.76 -3.17
N GLY A 130 6.29 0.56 -3.23
CA GLY A 130 7.48 1.17 -3.80
C GLY A 130 7.81 2.52 -3.19
N ASP A 131 9.11 2.77 -3.03
CA ASP A 131 9.64 3.99 -2.46
C ASP A 131 10.64 4.64 -3.41
N HIS A 132 10.62 5.97 -3.46
CA HIS A 132 11.60 6.79 -4.16
C HIS A 132 12.23 7.78 -3.21
N THR A 133 13.56 7.86 -3.21
CA THR A 133 14.28 8.87 -2.44
C THR A 133 14.85 9.93 -3.37
N TYR A 134 14.61 11.18 -3.00
CA TYR A 134 15.07 12.40 -3.67
C TYR A 134 16.02 13.18 -2.78
N GLU A 135 17.04 13.78 -3.39
CA GLU A 135 17.82 14.84 -2.77
C GLU A 135 17.43 16.18 -3.39
N LEU A 136 16.96 17.08 -2.54
CA LEU A 136 16.54 18.44 -2.87
C LEU A 136 17.77 19.35 -3.05
N PRO A 137 17.62 20.54 -3.66
CA PRO A 137 18.74 21.47 -3.90
C PRO A 137 19.48 21.93 -2.65
N ASP A 138 18.84 21.92 -1.49
CA ASP A 138 19.43 22.26 -0.19
C ASP A 138 20.12 21.08 0.51
N GLY A 139 20.07 19.88 -0.10
CA GLY A 139 20.60 18.63 0.44
C GLY A 139 19.61 17.84 1.28
N THR A 140 18.38 18.33 1.47
CA THR A 140 17.31 17.57 2.17
C THR A 140 17.03 16.28 1.42
N ARG A 141 16.91 15.18 2.17
CA ARG A 141 16.46 13.89 1.61
C ARG A 141 14.99 13.68 1.93
N LEU A 142 14.20 13.52 0.87
CA LEU A 142 12.78 13.23 0.92
C LEU A 142 12.55 11.84 0.33
N THR A 143 11.79 11.01 1.04
CA THR A 143 11.28 9.75 0.51
C THR A 143 9.80 9.87 0.21
N ILE A 144 9.38 9.45 -0.98
CA ILE A 144 7.99 9.26 -1.37
C ILE A 144 7.75 7.76 -1.38
N ASP A 145 6.94 7.27 -0.46
CA ASP A 145 6.57 5.86 -0.31
C ASP A 145 5.11 5.66 -0.70
N ILE A 146 4.83 4.61 -1.47
CA ILE A 146 3.50 4.29 -1.99
C ILE A 146 3.21 2.83 -1.70
N GLU A 147 2.18 2.60 -0.91
CA GLU A 147 1.79 1.26 -0.43
C GLU A 147 0.33 1.00 -0.73
N THR A 148 0.02 -0.10 -1.42
CA THR A 148 -1.38 -0.54 -1.59
C THR A 148 -1.96 -0.97 -0.26
N ASP A 149 -3.19 -0.51 0.01
CA ASP A 149 -3.89 -0.90 1.22
C ASP A 149 -4.32 -2.38 1.14
N ALA A 150 -4.21 -3.07 2.26
CA ALA A 150 -4.85 -4.37 2.44
C ALA A 150 -6.31 -4.19 2.87
N TYR A 151 -7.14 -5.21 2.67
CA TYR A 151 -8.57 -5.15 2.97
C TYR A 151 -9.10 -6.40 3.67
N ASP A 152 -10.11 -6.20 4.51
CA ASP A 152 -11.03 -7.23 4.98
C ASP A 152 -12.41 -6.96 4.36
N GLY A 153 -12.75 -7.74 3.34
CA GLY A 153 -13.93 -7.49 2.51
C GLY A 153 -13.82 -6.16 1.76
N THR A 154 -14.64 -5.17 2.15
CA THR A 154 -14.67 -3.83 1.54
C THR A 154 -13.94 -2.78 2.37
N ASP A 155 -13.52 -3.13 3.59
CA ASP A 155 -12.94 -2.17 4.53
C ASP A 155 -11.40 -2.26 4.47
N PRO A 156 -10.69 -1.14 4.32
CA PRO A 156 -9.23 -1.14 4.38
C PRO A 156 -8.78 -1.50 5.80
N ILE A 157 -7.72 -2.30 5.91
CA ILE A 157 -7.12 -2.67 7.19
C ILE A 157 -5.84 -1.87 7.44
N GLY A 158 -5.63 -1.47 8.69
CA GLY A 158 -4.39 -0.85 9.15
C GLY A 158 -3.28 -1.87 9.41
N ALA A 159 -2.09 -1.38 9.78
CA ALA A 159 -0.92 -2.21 10.06
C ALA A 159 -1.11 -3.20 11.23
N ASP A 160 -2.14 -3.00 12.07
CA ASP A 160 -2.51 -3.90 13.17
C ASP A 160 -3.52 -4.99 12.76
N ASN A 161 -3.79 -5.13 11.46
CA ASN A 161 -4.80 -6.02 10.87
C ASN A 161 -6.23 -5.78 11.37
N ARG A 162 -6.55 -4.53 11.76
CA ARG A 162 -7.92 -4.11 12.09
C ARG A 162 -8.43 -3.11 11.06
N PRO A 163 -9.76 -2.91 10.96
CA PRO A 163 -10.32 -1.86 10.12
C PRO A 163 -9.62 -0.53 10.41
N TRP A 164 -9.12 0.09 9.36
CA TRP A 164 -8.40 1.35 9.47
C TRP A 164 -9.35 2.43 9.99
N THR A 165 -8.84 3.24 10.91
CA THR A 165 -9.61 4.33 11.53
C THR A 165 -8.85 5.65 11.61
N SER A 166 -7.53 5.61 11.75
CA SER A 166 -6.68 6.81 11.75
C SER A 166 -5.21 6.44 11.48
N TRP A 167 -4.37 7.47 11.33
CA TRP A 167 -2.90 7.33 11.31
C TRP A 167 -2.25 7.45 12.69
N ASP A 168 -3.01 7.79 13.72
CA ASP A 168 -2.50 8.00 15.07
C ASP A 168 -2.07 6.68 15.69
N TYR A 169 -0.99 6.69 16.46
CA TYR A 169 -0.46 5.50 17.10
C TYR A 169 0.28 5.81 18.40
N ASP A 170 0.43 4.81 19.24
CA ASP A 170 1.18 4.89 20.49
C ASP A 170 2.55 4.22 20.34
N ILE A 171 3.60 4.90 20.79
CA ILE A 171 4.94 4.34 20.95
C ILE A 171 5.13 3.99 22.43
N THR A 172 5.24 2.71 22.73
CA THR A 172 5.56 2.23 24.08
C THR A 172 7.05 1.85 24.16
N MET A 173 7.73 2.42 25.14
CA MET A 173 9.14 2.21 25.44
C MET A 173 9.31 1.66 26.85
N TYR A 174 10.34 0.82 27.03
CA TYR A 174 10.72 0.27 28.33
C TYR A 174 12.08 0.84 28.75
N GLU A 175 12.07 1.74 29.74
CA GLU A 175 13.25 2.38 30.31
C GLU A 175 13.54 1.84 31.72
N GLU A 176 14.70 2.17 32.29
CA GLU A 176 15.04 1.79 33.68
C GLU A 176 14.04 2.33 34.71
N SER A 177 13.39 3.47 34.41
CA SER A 177 12.35 4.09 35.23
C SER A 177 10.95 3.47 35.07
N GLY A 178 10.77 2.54 34.12
CA GLY A 178 9.51 1.88 33.83
C GLY A 178 9.04 2.05 32.38
N GLU A 179 7.79 1.66 32.14
CA GLU A 179 7.12 1.78 30.85
C GLU A 179 6.68 3.23 30.61
N ARG A 180 6.97 3.75 29.42
CA ARG A 180 6.55 5.07 28.96
C ARG A 180 5.87 4.93 27.61
N THR A 181 4.67 5.48 27.49
CA THR A 181 3.93 5.55 26.23
C THR A 181 3.83 7.00 25.75
N VAL A 182 4.10 7.21 24.47
CA VAL A 182 3.94 8.50 23.79
C VAL A 182 2.93 8.33 22.67
N SER A 183 1.86 9.11 22.71
CA SER A 183 0.88 9.16 21.62
C SER A 183 1.37 10.09 20.52
N VAL A 184 1.42 9.56 19.30
CA VAL A 184 1.79 10.25 18.08
C VAL A 184 0.50 10.54 17.30
N VAL A 185 0.29 11.81 16.95
CA VAL A 185 -0.95 12.28 16.32
C VAL A 185 -0.64 12.94 14.99
N TYR A 186 -1.39 12.57 13.96
CA TYR A 186 -1.35 13.23 12.67
C TYR A 186 -2.33 14.40 12.65
N ASP A 187 -1.82 15.58 12.31
CA ASP A 187 -2.65 16.76 12.13
C ASP A 187 -3.32 16.72 10.75
N GLU A 188 -4.65 16.75 10.73
CA GLU A 188 -5.44 16.94 9.52
C GLU A 188 -5.14 18.33 8.90
N ARG A 189 -4.89 18.34 7.60
CA ARG A 189 -4.64 19.54 6.79
C ARG A 189 -5.81 19.76 5.84
N SER A 190 -5.80 20.87 5.12
CA SER A 190 -6.75 21.03 4.03
C SER A 190 -6.61 19.88 3.01
N PRO A 191 -7.71 19.33 2.48
CA PRO A 191 -7.64 18.27 1.48
C PRO A 191 -6.81 18.67 0.25
N VAL A 192 -6.34 17.67 -0.49
CA VAL A 192 -5.68 17.84 -1.79
C VAL A 192 -6.62 17.38 -2.90
N GLU A 193 -6.60 18.09 -4.03
CA GLU A 193 -7.35 17.73 -5.23
C GLU A 193 -6.43 17.02 -6.21
N ILE A 194 -6.82 15.81 -6.63
CA ILE A 194 -6.10 15.00 -7.59
C ILE A 194 -7.09 14.57 -8.66
N ASP A 195 -6.90 15.07 -9.89
CA ASP A 195 -7.76 14.76 -11.05
C ASP A 195 -9.27 14.98 -10.85
N GLY A 196 -9.65 15.94 -9.98
CA GLY A 196 -11.05 16.25 -9.68
C GLY A 196 -11.64 15.46 -8.50
N GLU A 197 -10.84 14.59 -7.89
CA GLU A 197 -11.16 13.88 -6.64
C GLU A 197 -10.48 14.56 -5.44
N THR A 198 -11.18 14.58 -4.30
CA THR A 198 -10.71 15.19 -3.06
C THR A 198 -10.17 14.12 -2.10
N PHE A 199 -8.95 14.30 -1.59
CA PHE A 199 -8.34 13.39 -0.62
C PHE A 199 -7.85 14.13 0.63
N ASP A 200 -8.07 13.52 1.79
CA ASP A 200 -7.58 14.08 3.05
C ASP A 200 -6.04 14.03 3.11
N LEU A 201 -5.44 15.11 3.60
CA LEU A 201 -4.01 15.23 3.80
C LEU A 201 -3.73 15.34 5.29
N TYR A 202 -2.78 14.55 5.78
CA TYR A 202 -2.35 14.53 7.16
C TYR A 202 -0.88 14.90 7.25
N ALA A 203 -0.46 15.47 8.38
CA ALA A 203 0.93 15.79 8.65
C ALA A 203 1.38 15.30 10.02
N LEU A 204 2.58 14.75 10.09
CA LEU A 204 3.28 14.40 11.31
C LEU A 204 4.49 15.31 11.49
N ASP A 205 4.59 15.93 12.66
CA ASP A 205 5.78 16.71 13.04
C ASP A 205 6.75 15.82 13.84
N GLN A 206 7.96 15.64 13.32
CA GLN A 206 9.04 14.93 13.99
C GLN A 206 9.27 15.45 15.43
N ALA A 207 9.04 16.74 15.69
CA ALA A 207 9.27 17.34 17.00
C ALA A 207 8.32 16.82 18.10
N GLN A 208 7.26 16.06 17.77
CA GLN A 208 6.34 15.48 18.76
C GLN A 208 7.05 14.49 19.70
N SER A 209 8.06 13.77 19.23
CA SER A 209 8.82 12.82 20.04
C SER A 209 10.23 12.61 19.51
N ASP A 210 11.17 12.45 20.43
CA ASP A 210 12.56 12.04 20.15
C ASP A 210 12.69 10.64 19.53
N GLN A 211 11.62 9.84 19.53
CA GLN A 211 11.55 8.55 18.85
C GLN A 211 11.22 8.66 17.36
N LEU A 212 10.72 9.81 16.91
CA LEU A 212 10.38 10.02 15.51
C LEU A 212 11.64 10.35 14.70
N SER A 213 11.84 9.59 13.62
CA SER A 213 12.99 9.76 12.73
C SER A 213 12.73 10.73 11.57
N ALA A 214 11.46 11.06 11.32
CA ALA A 214 11.02 11.88 10.20
C ALA A 214 9.78 12.71 10.55
N SER A 215 9.61 13.81 9.83
CA SER A 215 8.31 14.45 9.61
C SER A 215 7.67 13.83 8.39
N GLU A 216 6.34 13.81 8.34
CA GLU A 216 5.61 13.19 7.24
C GLU A 216 4.45 14.06 6.74
N TYR A 217 4.17 13.96 5.45
CA TYR A 217 2.84 14.21 4.90
C TYR A 217 2.27 12.90 4.38
N LYS A 218 1.00 12.63 4.64
CA LYS A 218 0.37 11.35 4.33
C LYS A 218 -1.03 11.54 3.78
N THR A 219 -1.36 10.80 2.73
CA THR A 219 -2.72 10.75 2.16
C THR A 219 -3.04 9.33 1.72
N ARG A 220 -4.32 8.96 1.72
CA ARG A 220 -4.80 7.69 1.15
C ARG A 220 -5.60 8.00 -0.10
N ILE A 221 -5.10 7.51 -1.23
CA ILE A 221 -5.67 7.75 -2.55
C ILE A 221 -6.45 6.51 -2.98
N VAL A 222 -7.76 6.63 -3.10
CA VAL A 222 -8.58 5.65 -3.82
C VAL A 222 -8.39 5.89 -5.32
N PHE A 223 -7.99 4.85 -6.05
CA PHE A 223 -7.60 4.99 -7.46
C PHE A 223 -8.36 4.05 -8.41
N ALA A 224 -9.10 3.07 -7.88
CA ALA A 224 -10.01 2.25 -8.66
C ALA A 224 -11.16 1.71 -7.81
N ASP A 225 -12.26 1.34 -8.46
CA ASP A 225 -13.24 0.40 -7.92
C ASP A 225 -13.08 -0.94 -8.65
N VAL A 226 -12.72 -1.99 -7.92
CA VAL A 226 -12.36 -3.30 -8.48
C VAL A 226 -13.40 -4.37 -8.15
N PRO A 227 -13.63 -5.37 -9.02
CA PRO A 227 -14.60 -6.41 -8.75
C PRO A 227 -14.12 -7.39 -7.67
N THR A 228 -15.04 -7.87 -6.84
CA THR A 228 -14.76 -8.87 -5.80
C THR A 228 -15.33 -10.26 -6.13
N GLY A 229 -16.15 -10.37 -7.17
CA GLY A 229 -16.93 -11.57 -7.47
C GLY A 229 -18.06 -11.86 -6.46
N GLY A 230 -18.33 -10.93 -5.53
CA GLY A 230 -19.38 -11.03 -4.52
C GLY A 230 -20.79 -10.82 -5.07
N PRO A 231 -21.84 -11.05 -4.24
CA PRO A 231 -23.23 -10.79 -4.62
C PRO A 231 -23.45 -9.29 -4.91
N ALA A 232 -24.48 -8.98 -5.70
CA ALA A 232 -24.82 -7.60 -6.08
C ALA A 232 -24.87 -6.65 -4.88
N GLY A 233 -24.15 -5.53 -4.96
CA GLY A 233 -24.00 -4.54 -3.87
C GLY A 233 -22.80 -4.81 -2.95
N ARG A 234 -22.12 -5.94 -3.11
CA ARG A 234 -20.78 -6.24 -2.57
C ARG A 234 -19.85 -6.77 -3.65
N ASP A 235 -20.24 -6.59 -4.91
CA ASP A 235 -19.53 -7.05 -6.10
C ASP A 235 -18.29 -6.20 -6.42
N ARG A 236 -18.07 -5.11 -5.67
CA ARG A 236 -16.94 -4.20 -5.82
C ARG A 236 -16.39 -3.74 -4.48
N ARG A 237 -15.12 -3.37 -4.49
CA ARG A 237 -14.45 -2.66 -3.40
C ARG A 237 -13.58 -1.53 -3.98
N PRO A 238 -13.35 -0.44 -3.24
CA PRO A 238 -12.33 0.52 -3.62
C PRO A 238 -10.96 -0.15 -3.52
N GLU A 239 -10.05 0.22 -4.42
CA GLU A 239 -8.62 -0.04 -4.31
C GLU A 239 -7.93 1.30 -4.00
N SER A 240 -7.13 1.32 -2.95
CA SER A 240 -6.42 2.52 -2.51
C SER A 240 -4.96 2.26 -2.20
N ALA A 241 -4.19 3.34 -2.24
CA ALA A 241 -2.80 3.36 -1.83
C ALA A 241 -2.55 4.50 -0.84
N THR A 242 -1.73 4.22 0.16
CA THR A 242 -1.19 5.23 1.06
C THR A 242 0.05 5.84 0.41
N VAL A 243 0.09 7.17 0.32
CA VAL A 243 1.23 7.94 -0.18
C VAL A 243 1.84 8.73 0.97
N THR A 244 3.10 8.48 1.26
CA THR A 244 3.83 9.07 2.38
C THR A 244 5.05 9.84 1.89
N PHE A 245 5.11 11.13 2.19
CA PHE A 245 6.26 12.00 1.99
C PHE A 245 6.99 12.10 3.32
N SER A 246 8.16 11.49 3.47
CA SER A 246 8.92 11.48 4.72
C SER A 246 10.30 12.12 4.58
N TRP A 247 10.68 12.98 5.51
CA TRP A 247 12.01 13.60 5.55
C TRP A 247 12.46 13.82 6.98
N ASN A 248 13.78 13.85 7.19
CA ASN A 248 14.34 14.22 8.49
C ASN A 248 14.34 15.75 8.62
N ALA A 249 13.46 16.30 9.45
CA ALA A 249 13.28 17.74 9.62
C ALA A 249 14.50 18.43 10.27
N ALA A 250 15.41 17.68 10.89
CA ALA A 250 16.68 18.21 11.39
C ALA A 250 17.70 18.49 10.27
N ASN A 251 17.53 17.88 9.09
CA ASN A 251 18.44 18.02 7.95
C ASN A 251 17.95 19.02 6.89
N GLY A 252 16.72 19.52 7.04
CA GLY A 252 16.11 20.51 6.16
C GLY A 252 14.60 20.40 6.17
N ALA A 253 13.93 21.20 5.35
CA ALA A 253 12.48 21.32 5.35
C ALA A 253 11.90 20.97 3.98
N VAL A 254 10.75 20.32 3.98
CA VAL A 254 9.92 20.10 2.79
C VAL A 254 8.65 20.91 3.00
N ASP A 255 8.32 21.79 2.05
CA ASP A 255 7.15 22.65 2.16
C ASP A 255 5.87 21.93 1.70
N GLU A 256 4.77 22.23 2.38
CA GLU A 256 3.46 21.62 2.09
C GLU A 256 2.99 21.92 0.66
N ALA A 257 3.30 23.09 0.11
CA ALA A 257 2.86 23.48 -1.22
C ALA A 257 3.49 22.59 -2.29
N THR A 258 4.80 22.32 -2.19
CA THR A 258 5.48 21.36 -3.06
C THR A 258 4.88 19.95 -2.95
N VAL A 259 4.58 19.48 -1.74
CA VAL A 259 3.93 18.16 -1.54
C VAL A 259 2.56 18.11 -2.22
N ARG A 260 1.75 19.16 -2.08
CA ARG A 260 0.45 19.27 -2.73
C ARG A 260 0.57 19.32 -4.25
N ASP A 261 1.53 20.05 -4.78
CA ASP A 261 1.77 20.14 -6.22
C ASP A 261 2.17 18.77 -6.78
N ILE A 262 3.05 18.02 -6.09
CA ILE A 262 3.40 16.64 -6.45
C ILE A 262 2.17 15.75 -6.41
N LEU A 263 1.41 15.73 -5.31
CA LEU A 263 0.19 14.93 -5.18
C LEU A 263 -0.83 15.21 -6.28
N SER A 264 -1.05 16.49 -6.62
CA SER A 264 -2.01 16.87 -7.68
C SER A 264 -1.67 16.30 -9.06
N SER A 265 -0.40 15.91 -9.27
CA SER A 265 0.11 15.35 -10.52
C SER A 265 -0.07 13.84 -10.66
N PHE A 266 -0.46 13.14 -9.58
CA PHE A 266 -0.60 11.67 -9.59
C PHE A 266 -1.66 11.23 -10.60
N ARG A 267 -1.31 10.26 -11.45
CA ARG A 267 -2.23 9.62 -12.41
C ARG A 267 -2.00 8.12 -12.42
N VAL A 268 -3.06 7.32 -12.47
CA VAL A 268 -2.91 5.87 -12.60
C VAL A 268 -2.35 5.56 -13.98
N ALA A 269 -1.13 5.01 -14.02
CA ALA A 269 -0.45 4.71 -15.26
C ALA A 269 -1.21 3.64 -16.06
N THR A 270 -1.21 3.74 -17.38
CA THR A 270 -1.91 2.79 -18.26
C THR A 270 -1.47 1.35 -18.00
N CYS A 271 -0.18 1.11 -17.75
CA CYS A 271 0.32 -0.22 -17.45
C CYS A 271 -0.23 -0.79 -16.12
N ALA A 272 -0.54 0.07 -15.15
CA ALA A 272 -1.12 -0.36 -13.88
C ALA A 272 -2.60 -0.71 -14.07
N GLN A 273 -3.30 0.05 -14.92
CA GLN A 273 -4.68 -0.25 -15.30
C GLN A 273 -4.77 -1.61 -15.99
N GLU A 274 -3.92 -1.86 -16.99
CA GLU A 274 -3.85 -3.13 -17.71
C GLU A 274 -3.56 -4.31 -16.76
N GLY A 275 -2.56 -4.16 -15.88
CA GLY A 275 -2.22 -5.22 -14.93
C GLY A 275 -3.30 -5.48 -13.87
N LEU A 276 -4.05 -4.45 -13.45
CA LEU A 276 -5.22 -4.62 -12.56
C LEU A 276 -6.37 -5.32 -13.27
N VAL A 277 -6.64 -4.99 -14.54
CA VAL A 277 -7.63 -5.72 -15.34
C VAL A 277 -7.25 -7.20 -15.42
N GLU A 278 -6.01 -7.53 -15.81
CA GLU A 278 -5.54 -8.91 -15.91
C GLU A 278 -5.64 -9.66 -14.57
N LEU A 279 -5.23 -9.02 -13.46
CA LEU A 279 -5.34 -9.59 -12.12
C LEU A 279 -6.79 -9.96 -11.80
N TYR A 280 -7.74 -9.04 -12.04
CA TYR A 280 -9.13 -9.26 -11.69
C TYR A 280 -9.87 -10.19 -12.65
N GLU A 281 -9.44 -10.31 -13.91
CA GLU A 281 -9.89 -11.37 -14.82
C GLU A 281 -9.55 -12.75 -14.24
N ILE A 282 -8.31 -12.94 -13.78
CA ILE A 282 -7.85 -14.19 -13.16
C ILE A 282 -8.62 -14.47 -11.87
N LEU A 283 -8.70 -13.50 -10.96
CA LEU A 283 -9.33 -13.70 -9.65
C LEU A 283 -10.83 -13.97 -9.74
N THR A 284 -11.51 -13.38 -10.72
CA THR A 284 -12.96 -13.53 -10.87
C THR A 284 -13.36 -14.61 -11.88
N GLY A 285 -12.41 -15.14 -12.66
CA GLY A 285 -12.68 -16.04 -13.77
C GLY A 285 -13.48 -15.36 -14.90
N SER A 286 -13.29 -14.05 -15.08
CA SER A 286 -13.98 -13.24 -16.09
C SER A 286 -13.04 -12.84 -17.22
N ASP A 287 -13.61 -12.39 -18.33
CA ASP A 287 -12.91 -11.75 -19.44
C ASP A 287 -13.52 -10.35 -19.60
N PHE A 288 -12.71 -9.30 -19.45
CA PHE A 288 -13.12 -7.90 -19.52
C PHE A 288 -12.73 -7.25 -20.85
N SER A 289 -12.22 -8.03 -21.82
CA SER A 289 -11.76 -7.56 -23.14
C SER A 289 -12.85 -7.36 -24.20
#